data_AF-A0A5M9R3U8-F1
#
_entry.id   AF-A0A5M9R3U8-F1
#
_cell.length_a   1.000
_cell.length_b   1.000
_cell.length_c   1.000
_cell.angle_alpha   90.00
_cell.angle_beta   90.00
_cell.angle_gamma   90.00
#
_symmetry.space_group_name_H-M   'P 1'
#
loop_
_entity.id
_entity.type
_entity.pdbx_description
1 polymer ?
#
loop_
_entity_poly.entity_id
_entity_poly.type
_entity_poly.pdbx_seq_one_letter_code
_entity_poly.pdbx_strand_id
1 'polypeptide(L)'
;MINALNLSPACIKSLSAVEAVPKRSNQHEFNGVAQLKDILGNEKKSFKVNFSVRGKNSYTQSNVTWYDARKKHPTRTEYRLYFQTNDVMSQAKEGSTLIFGLDSKKCFWAELII
;
A
#
# COMPACT_ATOMS: atom_id res chain seq x y z
N MET A 1 12.37 -21.14 -3.53
CA MET A 1 11.14 -21.70 -2.92
C MET A 1 10.08 -20.61 -2.92
N ILE A 2 8.90 -20.89 -3.45
CA ILE A 2 7.74 -19.99 -3.35
C ILE A 2 7.14 -20.24 -1.97
N ASN A 3 7.44 -19.36 -1.02
CA ASN A 3 6.94 -19.48 0.36
C ASN A 3 5.66 -18.66 0.53
N ALA A 4 4.76 -19.14 1.40
CA ALA A 4 3.61 -18.37 1.82
C ALA A 4 4.07 -17.08 2.52
N LEU A 5 3.42 -15.96 2.18
CA LEU A 5 3.61 -14.70 2.90
C LEU A 5 2.59 -14.64 4.04
N ASN A 6 3.04 -14.92 5.26
CA ASN A 6 2.18 -14.91 6.45
C ASN A 6 2.04 -13.49 6.98
N LEU A 7 0.88 -12.88 6.79
CA LEU A 7 0.57 -11.52 7.22
C LEU A 7 -0.54 -11.51 8.28
N SER A 8 -0.34 -10.79 9.38
CA SER A 8 -1.36 -10.56 10.39
C SER A 8 -1.06 -9.31 11.24
N PRO A 9 -1.96 -8.32 11.30
CA PRO A 9 -3.19 -8.19 10.50
C PRO A 9 -2.87 -7.96 9.01
N ALA A 10 -3.84 -8.25 8.14
CA ALA A 10 -3.72 -8.10 6.70
C ALA A 10 -5.03 -7.64 6.05
N CYS A 11 -4.93 -6.98 4.91
CA CYS A 11 -6.08 -6.63 4.08
C CYS A 11 -5.75 -6.76 2.59
N ILE A 12 -6.77 -7.00 1.79
CA ILE A 12 -6.66 -7.13 0.33
C ILE A 12 -7.41 -5.95 -0.28
N LYS A 13 -6.82 -5.32 -1.29
CA LYS A 13 -7.43 -4.20 -2.01
C LYS A 13 -7.16 -4.30 -3.50
N SER A 14 -8.22 -4.15 -4.29
CA SER A 14 -8.11 -3.93 -5.73
C SER A 14 -7.76 -2.47 -6.02
N LEU A 15 -6.90 -2.27 -7.02
CA LEU A 15 -6.45 -0.96 -7.44
C LEU A 15 -7.38 -0.37 -8.50
N SER A 16 -7.79 0.86 -8.27
CA SER A 16 -8.45 1.68 -9.29
C SER A 16 -7.44 2.21 -10.32
N ALA A 17 -7.93 2.72 -11.46
CA ALA A 17 -7.08 3.34 -12.48
C ALA A 17 -6.14 4.43 -11.92
N VAL A 18 -6.63 5.24 -10.97
CA VAL A 18 -5.87 6.37 -10.42
C VAL A 18 -4.76 5.95 -9.44
N GLU A 19 -4.86 4.76 -8.87
CA GLU A 19 -3.86 4.19 -7.95
C GLU A 19 -2.82 3.32 -8.68
N ALA A 20 -3.19 2.76 -9.84
CA ALA A 20 -2.36 1.80 -10.57
C ALA A 20 -1.62 2.37 -11.77
N VAL A 21 -2.09 3.47 -12.39
CA VAL A 21 -1.56 3.93 -13.68
C VAL A 21 -0.80 5.26 -13.52
N PRO A 22 0.54 5.23 -13.46
CA PRO A 22 1.35 6.44 -13.26
C PRO A 22 1.14 7.50 -14.34
N LYS A 23 0.85 7.08 -15.59
CA LYS A 23 0.60 7.98 -16.72
C LYS A 23 -0.76 8.68 -16.66
N ARG A 24 -1.73 8.13 -15.93
CA ARG A 24 -3.06 8.75 -15.75
C ARG A 24 -3.13 9.57 -14.47
N SER A 25 -2.21 9.36 -13.54
CA SER A 25 -2.27 9.93 -12.21
C SER A 25 -0.86 10.17 -11.69
N ASN A 26 -0.50 11.44 -11.48
CA ASN A 26 0.69 11.82 -10.70
C ASN A 26 0.55 11.46 -9.21
N GLN A 27 -0.53 10.77 -8.82
CA GLN A 27 -0.78 10.41 -7.43
C GLN A 27 -0.07 9.10 -7.13
N HIS A 28 1.05 9.20 -6.44
CA HIS A 28 1.69 8.06 -5.80
C HIS A 28 1.01 7.75 -4.47
N GLU A 29 -0.31 7.56 -4.50
CA GLU A 29 -1.14 7.44 -3.30
C GLU A 29 -2.15 6.31 -3.45
N PHE A 30 -2.27 5.47 -2.42
CA PHE A 30 -3.40 4.58 -2.26
C PHE A 30 -4.49 5.28 -1.43
N ASN A 31 -5.74 5.05 -1.82
CA ASN A 31 -6.88 5.45 -1.01
C ASN A 31 -6.89 4.62 0.28
N GLY A 32 -6.90 5.30 1.41
CA GLY A 32 -7.00 4.70 2.73
C GLY A 32 -8.40 4.11 2.93
N VAL A 33 -8.49 2.79 2.82
CA VAL A 33 -9.70 2.04 3.17
C VAL A 33 -9.75 1.76 4.67
N ALA A 34 -10.93 1.44 5.20
CA ALA A 34 -11.13 1.17 6.62
C ALA A 34 -10.13 0.13 7.16
N GLN A 35 -9.88 -0.95 6.41
CA GLN A 35 -8.98 -2.01 6.82
C GLN A 35 -7.51 -1.56 6.88
N LEU A 36 -7.07 -0.67 5.98
CA LEU A 36 -5.73 -0.07 6.08
C LEU A 36 -5.63 0.83 7.32
N LYS A 37 -6.70 1.57 7.63
CA LYS A 37 -6.79 2.39 8.84
C LYS A 37 -6.79 1.53 10.10
N ASP A 38 -7.45 0.38 10.12
CA ASP A 38 -7.43 -0.54 11.27
C ASP A 38 -6.03 -1.06 11.56
N ILE A 39 -5.21 -1.28 10.51
CA ILE A 39 -3.82 -1.72 10.65
C ILE A 39 -2.88 -0.55 11.02
N LEU A 40 -3.04 0.60 10.38
CA LEU A 40 -2.10 1.72 10.48
C LEU A 40 -2.47 2.72 11.58
N GLY A 41 -3.70 2.70 12.08
CA GLY A 41 -4.25 3.65 13.02
C GLY A 41 -4.56 5.01 12.40
N ASN A 42 -4.82 5.99 13.26
CA ASN A 42 -5.26 7.32 12.84
C ASN A 42 -4.11 8.33 12.74
N GLU A 43 -2.96 8.02 13.32
CA GLU A 43 -1.82 8.93 13.43
C GLU A 43 -1.05 9.04 12.12
N LYS A 44 -0.62 10.26 11.80
CA LYS A 44 0.29 10.48 10.67
C LYS A 44 1.64 9.83 10.99
N LYS A 45 2.14 8.97 10.09
CA LYS A 45 3.44 8.31 10.26
C LYS A 45 4.12 8.01 8.93
N SER A 46 5.45 8.04 8.96
CA SER A 46 6.29 7.58 7.86
C SER A 46 7.04 6.32 8.27
N PHE A 47 7.05 5.31 7.40
CA PHE A 47 7.65 4.01 7.69
C PHE A 47 8.10 3.34 6.40
N LYS A 48 8.87 2.26 6.52
CA LYS A 48 9.33 1.46 5.38
C LYS A 48 8.34 0.34 5.07
N VAL A 49 8.09 0.14 3.79
CA VAL A 49 7.26 -0.96 3.27
C VAL A 49 8.07 -1.80 2.29
N ASN A 50 7.92 -3.12 2.40
CA ASN A 50 8.46 -4.08 1.46
C ASN A 50 7.42 -4.29 0.35
N PHE A 51 7.71 -3.77 -0.84
CA PHE A 51 6.90 -3.99 -2.03
C PHE A 51 7.40 -5.23 -2.76
N SER A 52 6.51 -6.16 -3.11
CA SER A 52 6.86 -7.37 -3.87
C SER A 52 5.81 -7.69 -4.94
N VAL A 53 6.17 -8.53 -5.91
CA VAL A 53 5.22 -9.13 -6.86
C VAL A 53 5.12 -10.61 -6.53
N ARG A 54 3.89 -11.12 -6.38
CA ARG A 54 3.66 -12.54 -6.10
C ARG A 54 4.27 -13.40 -7.22
N GLY A 55 5.03 -14.42 -6.82
CA GLY A 55 5.75 -15.31 -7.75
C GLY A 55 7.15 -14.83 -8.12
N LYS A 56 7.57 -13.62 -7.71
CA LYS A 56 8.95 -13.14 -7.81
C LYS A 56 9.68 -13.30 -6.47
N ASN A 57 10.98 -13.55 -6.52
CA ASN A 57 11.82 -13.77 -5.33
C ASN A 57 12.47 -12.48 -4.78
N SER A 58 12.08 -11.31 -5.28
CA SER A 58 12.63 -10.02 -4.88
C SER A 58 11.56 -9.09 -4.34
N TYR A 59 11.99 -8.16 -3.49
CA TYR A 59 11.18 -7.06 -3.02
C TYR A 59 12.02 -5.77 -3.06
N THR A 60 11.33 -4.64 -3.14
CA THR A 60 11.94 -3.31 -3.04
C THR A 60 11.40 -2.63 -1.80
N GLN A 61 12.30 -2.12 -0.95
CA GLN A 61 11.90 -1.35 0.22
C GLN A 61 11.71 0.12 -0.17
N SER A 62 10.59 0.71 0.20
CA SER A 62 10.30 2.13 -0.06
C SER A 62 9.72 2.81 1.17
N ASN A 63 10.01 4.10 1.32
CA ASN A 63 9.40 4.93 2.35
C ASN A 63 7.98 5.30 1.93
N VAL A 64 7.03 5.13 2.85
CA VAL A 64 5.65 5.54 2.68
C VAL A 64 5.24 6.51 3.78
N THR A 65 4.19 7.29 3.52
CA THR A 65 3.58 8.17 4.52
C THR A 65 2.08 7.90 4.57
N TRP A 66 1.61 7.50 5.75
CA TRP A 66 0.20 7.40 6.08
C TRP A 66 -0.26 8.71 6.71
N TYR A 67 -1.34 9.29 6.20
CA TYR A 67 -1.86 10.56 6.69
C TYR A 67 -3.33 10.77 6.32
N ASP A 68 -4.01 11.64 7.06
CA ASP A 68 -5.32 12.17 6.67
C ASP A 68 -5.12 13.39 5.76
N ALA A 69 -5.45 13.24 4.47
CA ALA A 69 -5.39 14.30 3.47
C ALA A 69 -6.38 15.45 3.75
N ARG A 70 -7.37 15.20 4.60
CA ARG A 70 -8.37 16.17 5.06
C ARG A 70 -8.16 16.56 6.53
N LYS A 71 -6.95 16.40 7.12
CA LYS A 71 -6.69 16.70 8.54
C LYS A 71 -7.19 18.07 9.04
N LYS A 72 -7.23 19.09 8.17
CA LYS A 72 -7.73 20.45 8.50
C LYS A 72 -9.25 20.62 8.32
N HIS A 73 -9.94 19.64 7.76
CA HIS A 73 -11.38 19.68 7.53
C HIS A 73 -12.11 19.34 8.84
N PRO A 74 -13.14 20.11 9.24
CA PRO A 74 -13.74 19.97 10.57
C PRO A 74 -14.43 18.62 10.83
N THR A 75 -14.97 17.98 9.79
CA THR A 75 -15.82 16.77 9.94
C THR A 75 -15.48 15.60 9.02
N ARG A 76 -14.58 15.79 8.05
CA ARG A 76 -14.29 14.77 7.02
C ARG A 76 -12.86 14.32 7.17
N THR A 77 -12.67 13.00 7.12
CA THR A 77 -11.34 12.38 7.08
C THR A 77 -11.19 11.65 5.75
N GLU A 78 -10.00 11.70 5.17
CA GLU A 78 -9.67 11.00 3.93
C GLU A 78 -8.24 10.51 4.05
N TYR A 79 -8.09 9.29 4.53
CA TYR A 79 -6.76 8.72 4.71
C TYR A 79 -6.14 8.35 3.37
N ARG A 80 -4.84 8.55 3.25
CA ARG A 80 -4.04 8.18 2.09
C ARG A 80 -2.71 7.59 2.50
N LEU A 81 -2.25 6.62 1.73
CA LEU A 81 -0.92 6.05 1.85
C LEU A 81 -0.08 6.51 0.66
N TYR A 82 0.73 7.54 0.87
CA TYR A 82 1.68 8.01 -0.13
C TYR A 82 2.88 7.07 -0.19
N PHE A 83 3.33 6.72 -1.38
CA PHE A 83 4.52 5.91 -1.64
C PHE A 83 5.41 6.60 -2.67
N GLN A 84 6.68 6.19 -2.80
CA GLN A 84 7.53 6.64 -3.89
C GLN A 84 7.44 5.67 -5.08
N THR A 85 7.67 6.17 -6.30
CA THR A 85 7.82 5.32 -7.49
C THR A 85 8.76 4.16 -7.21
N ASN A 86 8.33 2.96 -7.53
CA ASN A 86 9.12 1.74 -7.38
C ASN A 86 8.75 0.72 -8.45
N ASP A 87 9.64 -0.24 -8.68
CA ASP A 87 9.53 -1.23 -9.76
C ASP A 87 8.36 -2.19 -9.60
N VAL A 88 7.81 -2.33 -8.39
CA VAL A 88 6.62 -3.17 -8.16
C VAL A 88 5.39 -2.42 -8.64
N MET A 89 5.23 -1.16 -8.23
CA MET A 89 4.09 -0.34 -8.63
C MET A 89 4.12 0.07 -10.10
N SER A 90 5.27 0.04 -10.78
CA SER A 90 5.33 0.21 -12.23
C SER A 90 4.71 -0.95 -13.03
N GLN A 91 4.49 -2.11 -12.38
CA GLN A 91 3.84 -3.28 -12.98
C GLN A 91 2.33 -3.34 -12.66
N ALA A 92 1.83 -2.48 -11.78
CA ALA A 92 0.42 -2.44 -11.44
C ALA A 92 -0.42 -1.95 -12.63
N LYS A 93 -1.62 -2.50 -12.75
CA LYS A 93 -2.65 -2.07 -13.70
C LYS A 93 -3.98 -1.90 -12.97
N GLU A 94 -4.91 -1.19 -13.59
CA GLU A 94 -6.29 -1.15 -13.08
C GLU A 94 -6.81 -2.58 -12.90
N GLY A 95 -7.41 -2.86 -11.74
CA GLY A 95 -7.86 -4.21 -11.37
C GLY A 95 -6.78 -5.11 -10.76
N SER A 96 -5.50 -4.72 -10.74
CA SER A 96 -4.49 -5.42 -9.94
C SER A 96 -4.88 -5.48 -8.47
N THR A 97 -4.43 -6.52 -7.78
CA THR A 97 -4.71 -6.71 -6.36
C THR A 97 -3.44 -6.50 -5.53
N LEU A 98 -3.55 -5.70 -4.48
CA LEU A 98 -2.52 -5.57 -3.45
C LEU A 98 -2.97 -6.26 -2.17
N ILE A 99 -2.05 -7.01 -1.57
CA ILE A 99 -2.17 -7.48 -0.19
C ILE A 99 -1.27 -6.60 0.68
N PHE A 100 -1.86 -5.99 1.70
CA PHE A 100 -1.13 -5.24 2.71
C PHE A 100 -1.15 -5.99 4.04
N GLY A 101 -0.08 -5.91 4.82
CA GLY A 101 -0.10 -6.46 6.17
C GLY A 101 1.27 -6.51 6.84
N LEU A 102 1.28 -6.99 8.09
CA LEU A 102 2.49 -7.13 8.89
C LEU A 102 2.96 -8.58 8.92
N ASP A 103 4.25 -8.83 8.69
CA ASP A 103 4.82 -10.16 8.92
C ASP A 103 5.12 -10.41 10.42
N SER A 104 5.66 -11.59 10.73
CA SER A 104 6.04 -11.98 12.10
C SER A 104 7.11 -11.08 12.73
N LYS A 105 7.89 -10.36 11.92
CA LYS A 105 8.90 -9.39 12.35
C LYS A 105 8.36 -7.96 12.40
N LYS A 106 7.05 -7.78 12.21
CA LYS A 106 6.38 -6.47 12.13
C LYS A 106 6.90 -5.59 10.98
N CYS A 107 7.49 -6.19 9.94
CA CYS A 107 7.72 -5.47 8.69
C CYS A 107 6.40 -5.37 7.92
N PHE A 108 6.10 -4.19 7.37
CA PHE A 108 4.90 -3.97 6.59
C PHE A 108 5.16 -4.33 5.12
N TRP A 109 4.26 -5.12 4.55
CA TRP A 109 4.33 -5.62 3.18
C TRP A 109 3.21 -5.03 2.32
N ALA A 110 3.51 -4.81 1.05
CA ALA A 110 2.56 -4.51 -0.02
C ALA A 110 2.88 -5.43 -1.21
N GLU A 111 2.12 -6.51 -1.36
CA GLU A 111 2.38 -7.51 -2.38
C GLU A 111 1.38 -7.42 -3.52
N LEU A 112 1.89 -7.24 -4.74
CA LEU A 112 1.14 -7.11 -5.97
C LEU A 112 0.86 -8.48 -6.59
N ILE A 113 -0.40 -8.69 -6.97
CA ILE A 113 -0.91 -9.80 -7.76
C ILE A 113 -1.43 -9.22 -9.08
N ILE A 114 -0.93 -9.74 -10.21
CA ILE A 114 -1.12 -9.21 -11.58
C ILE A 114 -1.99 -10.14 -12.41
#